data_AF-A0A7S4FA89-F1
#
_entry.id   AF-A0A7S4FA89-F1
#
_cell.length_a   1.000
_cell.length_b   1.000
_cell.length_c   1.000
_cell.angle_alpha   90.00
_cell.angle_beta   90.00
_cell.angle_gamma   90.00
#
_symmetry.space_group_name_H-M   'P 1'
#
loop_
_entity.id
_entity.type
_entity.pdbx_description
1 polymer ?
#
loop_
_entity_poly.entity_id
_entity_poly.type
_entity_poly.pdbx_seq_one_letter_code
_entity_poly.pdbx_strand_id
1 'polypeptide(L)'
;MLEDEWVEIPAFYNMTSGIWDQIGLNALVNSPNAGSNYGRCDLLNPDRKHFGLSDLQYLNRSVVCGESLLGTQALFVGDSTIAQLFLSVVMLLNGTFGRNLKNTATIADLTASACDDRLRLNFVRNELLMWPLQQAHVAGISRCTRTVMNKQFAQRAVRDANIVVLGVGQHPSVYLEATSPERRHAAWAFFSQNLNNTLAHLIAHRRTQGFNSTSSVVLVGPSVPVPGCAHVQRPQRVAEALRLEAFAAGTAQYGPSWWHNARVNQLSTWLAASHGVSYLDVAARSIQRADTAMKSWPVIDRWRRRATVDDCMHYCLPGAVDTFSQMLFQTLERRRRETPTPWRGQDSGPAVDQSMEQRGRRQGARARAVLCASQSASRDCTRGRFFRMGAVWLKVRGAGCALEQRHPVQLRGERTTDLWWWPIELRKNASQKTCF
;
A
#
# COMPACT_ATOMS: atom_id res chain seq x y z
N MET A 1 -18.59 -30.63 -1.35
CA MET A 1 -17.98 -30.51 -2.69
C MET A 1 -16.91 -29.41 -2.71
N LEU A 2 -15.86 -29.51 -1.89
CA LEU A 2 -14.70 -28.57 -1.94
C LEU A 2 -13.34 -29.29 -1.80
N GLU A 3 -13.34 -30.60 -1.52
CA GLU A 3 -12.10 -31.38 -1.57
C GLU A 3 -11.53 -31.43 -3.00
N ASP A 4 -12.35 -31.16 -4.01
CA ASP A 4 -11.94 -31.14 -5.43
C ASP A 4 -11.41 -29.77 -5.92
N GLU A 5 -11.53 -28.69 -5.13
CA GLU A 5 -11.12 -27.34 -5.58
C GLU A 5 -9.65 -27.03 -5.27
N TRP A 6 -9.10 -27.61 -4.20
CA TRP A 6 -7.73 -27.34 -3.76
C TRP A 6 -6.87 -28.58 -3.93
N VAL A 7 -5.79 -28.44 -4.70
CA VAL A 7 -4.84 -29.51 -4.96
C VAL A 7 -3.53 -29.20 -4.24
N GLU A 8 -3.01 -30.18 -3.49
CA GLU A 8 -1.68 -30.08 -2.90
C GLU A 8 -0.65 -30.04 -4.03
N ILE A 9 0.21 -29.03 -4.03
CA ILE A 9 1.22 -28.83 -5.06
C ILE A 9 2.59 -28.66 -4.42
N PRO A 10 3.68 -29.07 -5.10
CA PRO A 10 5.02 -28.77 -4.63
C PRO A 10 5.24 -27.26 -4.48
N ALA A 11 6.00 -26.85 -3.48
CA ALA A 11 6.48 -25.48 -3.41
C ALA A 11 7.38 -25.19 -4.63
N PHE A 12 6.96 -24.26 -5.49
CA PHE A 12 7.74 -23.91 -6.69
C PHE A 12 8.89 -22.96 -6.39
N TYR A 13 8.83 -22.25 -5.26
CA TYR A 13 9.87 -21.37 -4.76
C TYR A 13 9.80 -21.33 -3.22
N ASN A 14 10.82 -20.77 -2.58
CA ASN A 14 10.77 -20.50 -1.14
C ASN A 14 11.34 -19.10 -0.84
N MET A 15 10.70 -18.37 0.07
CA MET A 15 11.20 -17.09 0.53
C MET A 15 12.33 -17.31 1.55
N THR A 16 13.57 -17.36 1.07
CA THR A 16 14.76 -17.61 1.90
C THR A 16 15.35 -16.31 2.45
N SER A 17 16.23 -16.42 3.46
CA SER A 17 17.03 -15.28 3.95
C SER A 17 17.81 -14.58 2.83
N GLY A 18 18.31 -15.33 1.85
CA GLY A 18 19.07 -14.76 0.72
C GLY A 18 18.26 -13.77 -0.11
N ILE A 19 16.95 -13.97 -0.27
CA ILE A 19 16.08 -13.02 -0.97
C ILE A 19 15.96 -11.71 -0.19
N TRP A 20 15.90 -11.76 1.15
CA TRP A 20 15.86 -10.56 1.98
C TRP A 20 17.14 -9.77 1.93
N ASP A 21 18.27 -10.47 1.94
CA ASP A 21 19.59 -9.86 1.79
C ASP A 21 19.71 -9.19 0.42
N GLN A 22 19.18 -9.81 -0.65
CA GLN A 22 19.11 -9.20 -1.99
C GLN A 22 18.27 -7.92 -2.02
N ILE A 23 17.09 -7.94 -1.37
CA ILE A 23 16.21 -6.77 -1.26
C ILE A 23 16.88 -5.67 -0.43
N GLY A 24 17.84 -5.98 0.44
CA GLY A 24 18.55 -5.00 1.26
C GLY A 24 17.75 -4.52 2.47
N LEU A 25 16.87 -5.38 3.01
CA LEU A 25 16.28 -5.10 4.32
C LEU A 25 17.32 -5.32 5.42
N ASN A 26 17.27 -4.52 6.48
CA ASN A 26 18.21 -4.65 7.60
C ASN A 26 18.08 -6.04 8.25
N ALA A 27 19.20 -6.60 8.74
CA ALA A 27 19.31 -7.87 9.45
C ALA A 27 18.32 -8.07 10.62
N LEU A 28 17.70 -6.99 11.12
CA LEU A 28 16.56 -7.09 12.04
C LEU A 28 15.36 -7.84 11.44
N VAL A 29 15.23 -7.93 10.11
CA VAL A 29 14.25 -8.79 9.40
C VAL A 29 14.64 -10.27 9.42
N ASN A 30 15.94 -10.56 9.63
CA ASN A 30 16.41 -11.93 9.87
C ASN A 30 16.24 -12.36 11.33
N SER A 31 15.77 -11.47 12.21
CA SER A 31 15.40 -11.83 13.56
C SER A 31 13.97 -12.37 13.58
N PRO A 32 13.68 -13.45 14.35
CA PRO A 32 12.31 -13.83 14.69
C PRO A 32 11.55 -12.73 15.46
N ASN A 33 12.15 -11.57 15.75
CA ASN A 33 11.50 -10.41 16.36
C ASN A 33 11.26 -9.25 15.37
N ALA A 34 11.48 -9.46 14.07
CA ALA A 34 11.21 -8.45 13.06
C ALA A 34 9.72 -8.08 13.08
N GLY A 35 9.41 -6.77 13.10
CA GLY A 35 8.03 -6.28 13.02
C GLY A 35 7.40 -6.40 11.62
N SER A 36 8.10 -6.93 10.62
CA SER A 36 7.59 -7.11 9.25
C SER A 36 8.38 -8.20 8.53
N ASN A 37 7.71 -9.30 8.18
CA ASN A 37 8.34 -10.47 7.56
C ASN A 37 7.82 -10.78 6.14
N TYR A 38 6.92 -9.96 5.59
CA TYR A 38 6.25 -10.08 4.29
C TYR A 38 6.13 -11.50 3.69
N GLY A 39 5.77 -12.50 4.50
CA GLY A 39 5.53 -13.88 4.05
C GLY A 39 6.69 -14.85 4.23
N ARG A 40 7.75 -14.47 4.92
CA ARG A 40 8.78 -15.40 5.37
C ARG A 40 8.22 -16.34 6.45
N CYS A 41 8.00 -17.60 6.09
CA CYS A 41 7.53 -18.63 7.02
C CYS A 41 8.37 -19.90 7.01
N ASP A 42 9.49 -19.91 6.30
CA ASP A 42 10.48 -21.00 6.31
C ASP A 42 10.91 -21.36 7.74
N LEU A 43 11.00 -20.37 8.63
CA LEU A 43 11.34 -20.57 10.05
C LEU A 43 10.15 -20.93 10.96
N LEU A 44 8.93 -20.56 10.56
CA LEU A 44 7.75 -20.70 11.41
C LEU A 44 6.97 -21.97 11.14
N ASN A 45 6.97 -22.41 9.88
CA ASN A 45 6.15 -23.49 9.41
C ASN A 45 6.83 -24.20 8.22
N PRO A 46 7.98 -24.86 8.47
CA PRO A 46 8.77 -25.51 7.42
C PRO A 46 8.03 -26.68 6.76
N ASP A 47 7.18 -27.37 7.51
CA ASP A 47 6.44 -28.56 7.03
C ASP A 47 5.08 -28.22 6.41
N ARG A 48 4.85 -26.94 6.09
CA ARG A 48 3.57 -26.49 5.56
C ARG A 48 3.34 -27.04 4.16
N LYS A 49 2.16 -27.61 3.98
CA LYS A 49 1.65 -28.01 2.66
C LYS A 49 1.18 -26.80 1.86
N HIS A 50 1.43 -26.83 0.56
CA HIS A 50 0.97 -25.81 -0.37
C HIS A 50 -0.22 -26.32 -1.15
N PHE A 51 -1.22 -25.46 -1.29
CA PHE A 51 -2.43 -25.75 -2.06
C PHE A 51 -2.65 -24.67 -3.11
N GLY A 52 -2.98 -25.09 -4.33
CA GLY A 52 -3.43 -24.23 -5.43
C GLY A 52 -4.88 -24.53 -5.80
N LEU A 53 -5.51 -23.60 -6.50
CA LEU A 53 -6.84 -23.79 -7.05
C LEU A 53 -6.77 -24.67 -8.31
N SER A 54 -7.64 -25.66 -8.41
CA SER A 54 -7.72 -26.56 -9.57
C SER A 54 -8.31 -25.87 -10.81
N ASP A 55 -9.14 -24.85 -10.63
CA ASP A 55 -9.80 -24.10 -11.71
C ASP A 55 -8.95 -22.94 -12.27
N LEU A 56 -7.93 -22.50 -11.54
CA LEU A 56 -7.00 -21.50 -12.03
C LEU A 56 -5.91 -22.17 -12.87
N GLN A 57 -5.75 -21.70 -14.10
CA GLN A 57 -4.56 -22.02 -14.88
C GLN A 57 -3.32 -21.57 -14.09
N TYR A 58 -2.43 -22.52 -13.83
CA TYR A 58 -1.16 -22.24 -13.20
C TYR A 58 -0.42 -21.19 -14.02
N LEU A 59 0.21 -20.24 -13.33
CA LEU A 59 0.96 -19.20 -14.00
C LEU A 59 2.14 -19.81 -14.74
N ASN A 60 1.99 -19.95 -16.05
CA ASN A 60 3.08 -20.42 -16.88
C ASN A 60 3.99 -19.24 -17.22
N ARG A 61 5.19 -19.25 -16.65
CA ARG A 61 6.22 -18.23 -16.93
C ARG A 61 6.45 -18.06 -18.42
N SER A 62 6.44 -19.13 -19.22
CA SER A 62 6.66 -19.01 -20.67
C SER A 62 5.54 -18.24 -21.38
N VAL A 63 4.30 -18.35 -20.91
CA VAL A 63 3.15 -17.60 -21.44
C VAL A 63 3.26 -16.13 -21.06
N VAL A 64 3.48 -15.85 -19.77
CA VAL A 64 3.61 -14.47 -19.28
C VAL A 64 4.79 -13.74 -19.93
N CYS A 65 5.95 -14.43 -20.01
CA CYS A 65 7.17 -13.92 -20.62
C CYS A 65 7.22 -14.07 -22.14
N GLY A 66 6.25 -14.72 -22.78
CA GLY A 66 6.23 -14.98 -24.22
C GLY A 66 5.37 -13.99 -24.99
N GLU A 67 4.19 -13.65 -24.45
CA GLU A 67 3.16 -12.95 -25.23
C GLU A 67 2.44 -11.85 -24.46
N SER A 68 2.19 -12.06 -23.15
CA SER A 68 1.22 -11.24 -22.39
C SER A 68 1.79 -9.90 -21.89
N LEU A 69 3.04 -9.86 -21.41
CA LEU A 69 3.59 -8.70 -20.66
C LEU A 69 4.98 -8.23 -21.11
N LEU A 70 5.46 -8.69 -22.26
CA LEU A 70 6.78 -8.29 -22.75
C LEU A 70 6.87 -6.79 -23.05
N GLY A 71 7.99 -6.19 -22.65
CA GLY A 71 8.25 -4.76 -22.80
C GLY A 71 7.42 -3.88 -21.86
N THR A 72 6.67 -4.48 -20.93
CA THR A 72 5.83 -3.72 -20.01
C THR A 72 6.54 -3.41 -18.70
N GLN A 73 6.13 -2.29 -18.11
CA GLN A 73 6.43 -1.91 -16.75
C GLN A 73 5.15 -1.97 -15.92
N ALA A 74 5.15 -2.79 -14.86
CA ALA A 74 4.06 -2.85 -13.91
C ALA A 74 4.44 -2.16 -12.59
N LEU A 75 3.50 -1.39 -12.05
CA LEU A 75 3.63 -0.66 -10.81
C LEU A 75 2.57 -1.13 -9.80
N PHE A 76 3.03 -1.68 -8.69
CA PHE A 76 2.24 -2.07 -7.53
C PHE A 76 2.27 -0.95 -6.49
N VAL A 77 1.11 -0.51 -6.05
CA VAL A 77 0.96 0.57 -5.07
C VAL A 77 0.02 0.12 -3.98
N GLY A 78 0.45 0.19 -2.73
CA GLY A 78 -0.39 -0.18 -1.60
C GLY A 78 0.39 -0.36 -0.31
N ASP A 79 -0.13 -1.18 0.60
CA ASP A 79 0.51 -1.46 1.88
C ASP A 79 1.38 -2.73 1.87
N SER A 80 1.62 -3.31 3.05
CA SER A 80 2.38 -4.54 3.20
C SER A 80 1.73 -5.75 2.51
N THR A 81 0.41 -5.82 2.42
CA THR A 81 -0.27 -6.93 1.72
C THR A 81 -0.03 -6.88 0.21
N ILE A 82 0.07 -5.67 -0.35
CA ILE A 82 0.39 -5.45 -1.76
C ILE A 82 1.88 -5.64 -2.03
N ALA A 83 2.74 -5.35 -1.05
CA ALA A 83 4.13 -5.75 -1.11
C ALA A 83 4.25 -7.29 -1.22
N GLN A 84 3.45 -8.06 -0.47
CA GLN A 84 3.44 -9.53 -0.62
C GLN A 84 3.00 -9.97 -2.01
N LEU A 85 1.96 -9.32 -2.57
CA LEU A 85 1.52 -9.59 -3.94
C LEU A 85 2.64 -9.31 -4.95
N PHE A 86 3.34 -8.20 -4.81
CA PHE A 86 4.51 -7.89 -5.63
C PHE A 86 5.61 -8.95 -5.50
N LEU A 87 5.97 -9.35 -4.28
CA LEU A 87 7.00 -10.37 -4.05
C LEU A 87 6.61 -11.71 -4.69
N SER A 88 5.36 -12.14 -4.51
CA SER A 88 4.78 -13.33 -5.13
C SER A 88 4.90 -13.30 -6.66
N VAL A 89 4.49 -12.19 -7.28
CA VAL A 89 4.61 -12.00 -8.74
C VAL A 89 6.06 -12.12 -9.20
N VAL A 90 7.01 -11.49 -8.52
CA VAL A 90 8.43 -11.56 -8.89
C VAL A 90 8.93 -13.00 -8.81
N MET A 91 8.63 -13.72 -7.72
CA MET A 91 9.10 -15.08 -7.51
C MET A 91 8.47 -16.09 -8.49
N LEU A 92 7.16 -15.99 -8.75
CA LEU A 92 6.47 -16.83 -9.74
C LEU A 92 7.05 -16.67 -11.16
N LEU A 93 7.57 -15.48 -11.47
CA LEU A 93 8.22 -15.18 -12.74
C LEU A 93 9.73 -15.48 -12.74
N ASN A 94 10.27 -16.01 -11.63
CA ASN A 94 11.70 -16.20 -11.40
C ASN A 94 12.49 -14.92 -11.70
N GLY A 95 11.97 -13.80 -11.21
CA GLY A 95 12.56 -12.47 -11.38
C GLY A 95 13.70 -12.20 -10.41
N THR A 96 14.46 -11.15 -10.71
CA THR A 96 15.57 -10.65 -9.89
C THR A 96 15.14 -9.36 -9.18
N PHE A 97 15.31 -9.31 -7.87
CA PHE A 97 15.05 -8.10 -7.10
C PHE A 97 16.17 -7.07 -7.31
N GLY A 98 15.76 -5.82 -7.49
CA GLY A 98 16.64 -4.68 -7.26
C GLY A 98 16.88 -4.48 -5.77
N ARG A 99 17.75 -3.51 -5.44
CA ARG A 99 17.99 -3.13 -4.04
C ARG A 99 16.92 -2.15 -3.58
N ASN A 100 16.35 -2.37 -2.40
CA ASN A 100 15.64 -1.34 -1.67
C ASN A 100 16.64 -0.22 -1.37
N LEU A 101 16.39 0.97 -1.93
CA LEU A 101 17.33 2.10 -1.87
C LEU A 101 17.60 2.60 -0.44
N LYS A 102 16.89 2.07 0.56
CA LYS A 102 17.09 2.39 1.97
C LYS A 102 17.13 1.08 2.76
N ASN A 103 18.17 0.89 3.57
CA ASN A 103 18.30 -0.19 4.57
C ASN A 103 17.26 -0.03 5.70
N THR A 104 15.98 -0.01 5.36
CA THR A 104 14.85 0.12 6.28
C THR A 104 14.37 -1.25 6.70
N ALA A 105 13.66 -1.31 7.84
CA ALA A 105 12.99 -2.54 8.29
C ALA A 105 11.74 -2.87 7.45
N THR A 106 11.28 -1.92 6.63
CA THR A 106 10.08 -2.04 5.81
C THR A 106 10.40 -1.76 4.35
N ILE A 107 9.75 -2.50 3.46
CA ILE A 107 9.76 -2.23 2.02
C ILE A 107 8.92 -0.97 1.79
N ALA A 108 9.56 0.07 1.25
CA ALA A 108 8.89 1.32 0.91
C ALA A 108 8.89 1.59 -0.59
N ASP A 109 9.95 1.16 -1.28
CA ASP A 109 10.14 1.29 -2.72
C ASP A 109 11.06 0.17 -3.17
N LEU A 110 10.61 -0.71 -4.05
CA LEU A 110 11.37 -1.87 -4.48
C LEU A 110 11.17 -2.10 -5.98
N THR A 111 12.26 -2.31 -6.69
CA THR A 111 12.24 -2.68 -8.09
C THR A 111 12.57 -4.15 -8.25
N ALA A 112 12.11 -4.74 -9.33
CA ALA A 112 12.51 -6.06 -9.77
C ALA A 112 12.42 -6.13 -11.29
N SER A 113 13.07 -7.13 -11.86
CA SER A 113 12.96 -7.46 -13.28
C SER A 113 12.65 -8.94 -13.45
N ALA A 114 11.95 -9.28 -14.52
CA ALA A 114 11.64 -10.65 -14.89
C ALA A 114 11.67 -10.81 -16.41
N CYS A 115 11.58 -12.05 -16.88
CA CYS A 115 11.54 -12.37 -18.31
C CYS A 115 12.75 -11.82 -19.10
N ASP A 116 13.96 -12.02 -18.57
CA ASP A 116 15.23 -11.54 -19.15
C ASP A 116 15.26 -10.01 -19.26
N ASP A 117 14.92 -9.34 -18.15
CA ASP A 117 14.79 -7.88 -18.01
C ASP A 117 13.74 -7.20 -18.91
N ARG A 118 12.93 -7.97 -19.63
CA ARG A 118 11.87 -7.45 -20.51
C ARG A 118 10.60 -7.05 -19.77
N LEU A 119 10.42 -7.49 -18.52
CA LEU A 119 9.34 -7.07 -17.65
C LEU A 119 9.91 -6.36 -16.43
N ARG A 120 9.57 -5.08 -16.27
CA ARG A 120 10.00 -4.27 -15.12
C ARG A 120 8.89 -4.19 -14.09
N LEU A 121 9.18 -4.56 -12.86
CA LEU A 121 8.24 -4.59 -11.76
C LEU A 121 8.67 -3.55 -10.72
N ASN A 122 7.72 -2.77 -10.21
CA ASN A 122 7.98 -1.76 -9.19
C ASN A 122 6.92 -1.87 -8.10
N PHE A 123 7.32 -1.77 -6.84
CA PHE A 123 6.43 -1.61 -5.70
C PHE A 123 6.68 -0.27 -5.01
N VAL A 124 5.60 0.41 -4.64
CA VAL A 124 5.63 1.69 -3.93
C VAL A 124 4.64 1.64 -2.77
N ARG A 125 5.15 1.81 -1.55
CA ARG A 125 4.29 1.77 -0.36
C ARG A 125 3.46 3.06 -0.25
N ASN A 126 2.15 2.93 -0.35
CA ASN A 126 1.18 4.00 -0.12
C ASN A 126 -0.08 3.38 0.49
N GLU A 127 -0.13 3.38 1.82
CA GLU A 127 -1.09 2.58 2.60
C GLU A 127 -2.52 3.09 2.54
N LEU A 128 -2.72 4.33 2.11
CA LEU A 128 -4.04 4.95 1.95
C LEU A 128 -4.37 5.22 0.48
N LEU A 129 -3.55 4.75 -0.46
CA LEU A 129 -3.64 5.07 -1.89
C LEU A 129 -3.89 6.56 -2.16
N MET A 130 -3.25 7.45 -1.40
CA MET A 130 -3.49 8.88 -1.57
C MET A 130 -2.80 9.39 -2.82
N TRP A 131 -3.57 9.95 -3.75
CA TRP A 131 -3.04 10.65 -4.91
C TRP A 131 -2.25 11.89 -4.51
N PRO A 132 -0.91 11.85 -4.57
CA PRO A 132 -0.13 12.95 -4.09
C PRO A 132 0.38 13.74 -5.29
N LEU A 133 -0.17 14.94 -5.50
CA LEU A 133 0.35 15.86 -6.51
C LEU A 133 1.71 16.45 -6.09
N GLN A 134 1.98 16.53 -4.78
CA GLN A 134 3.19 17.15 -4.24
C GLN A 134 3.74 16.39 -3.02
N GLN A 135 5.07 16.42 -2.86
CA GLN A 135 5.76 15.80 -1.71
C GLN A 135 5.35 16.42 -0.36
N ALA A 136 5.01 17.71 -0.35
CA ALA A 136 4.57 18.42 0.84
C ALA A 136 3.28 17.83 1.45
N HIS A 137 2.32 17.40 0.62
CA HIS A 137 1.06 16.80 1.09
C HIS A 137 1.32 15.48 1.82
N VAL A 138 2.13 14.63 1.23
CA VAL A 138 2.56 13.36 1.85
C VAL A 138 3.30 13.59 3.16
N ALA A 139 4.19 14.58 3.21
CA ALA A 139 4.92 14.93 4.43
C ALA A 139 4.02 15.52 5.52
N GLY A 140 2.93 16.22 5.16
CA GLY A 140 1.93 16.70 6.10
C GLY A 140 1.18 15.56 6.78
N ILE A 141 0.72 14.59 6.00
CA ILE A 141 -0.06 13.45 6.50
C ILE A 141 0.80 12.50 7.31
N SER A 142 2.02 12.23 6.85
CA SER A 142 2.98 11.40 7.60
C SER A 142 3.28 11.99 8.98
N ARG A 143 3.30 13.33 9.10
CA ARG A 143 3.45 14.03 10.38
C ARG A 143 2.24 13.86 11.31
N CYS A 144 1.05 13.67 10.74
CA CYS A 144 -0.19 13.51 11.49
C CYS A 144 -0.40 12.08 12.00
N THR A 145 -0.10 11.07 11.20
CA THR A 145 -0.42 9.67 11.55
C THR A 145 0.75 8.92 12.17
N ARG A 146 2.00 9.39 12.00
CA ARG A 146 3.28 8.80 12.43
C ARG A 146 3.55 7.33 12.03
N THR A 147 2.51 6.63 11.60
CA THR A 147 2.46 5.19 11.32
C THR A 147 2.18 4.93 9.85
N VAL A 148 1.56 5.89 9.13
CA VAL A 148 1.29 5.72 7.70
C VAL A 148 2.54 5.93 6.86
N MET A 149 2.84 4.95 6.00
CA MET A 149 3.82 5.11 4.93
C MET A 149 3.14 5.45 3.60
N ASN A 150 3.23 6.73 3.21
CA ASN A 150 2.77 7.20 1.91
C ASN A 150 3.96 7.64 1.05
N LYS A 151 4.30 6.88 0.01
CA LYS A 151 5.28 7.28 -0.99
C LYS A 151 4.59 7.85 -2.23
N GLN A 152 5.33 8.70 -2.93
CA GLN A 152 4.89 9.29 -4.19
C GLN A 152 4.90 8.22 -5.29
N PHE A 153 3.76 8.03 -5.93
CA PHE A 153 3.61 7.06 -7.03
C PHE A 153 2.99 7.66 -8.30
N ALA A 154 2.30 8.80 -8.21
CA ALA A 154 1.51 9.38 -9.31
C ALA A 154 2.30 9.54 -10.61
N GLN A 155 3.51 10.10 -10.55
CA GLN A 155 4.35 10.27 -11.75
C GLN A 155 4.69 8.93 -12.42
N ARG A 156 5.09 7.92 -11.63
CA ARG A 156 5.39 6.57 -12.14
C ARG A 156 4.15 5.90 -12.71
N ALA A 157 3.01 6.04 -12.04
CA ALA A 157 1.75 5.46 -12.48
C ALA A 157 1.20 6.09 -13.77
N VAL A 158 1.51 7.37 -14.02
CA VAL A 158 1.03 8.09 -15.20
C VAL A 158 1.97 7.92 -16.39
N ARG A 159 3.27 8.04 -16.17
CA ARG A 159 4.26 8.15 -17.24
C ARG A 159 4.99 6.84 -17.53
N ASP A 160 5.37 6.12 -16.49
CA ASP A 160 6.36 5.04 -16.60
C ASP A 160 5.69 3.66 -16.71
N ALA A 161 4.58 3.46 -15.99
CA ALA A 161 3.92 2.17 -15.90
C ALA A 161 2.92 1.92 -17.04
N ASN A 162 3.07 0.78 -17.73
CA ASN A 162 2.04 0.26 -18.63
C ASN A 162 0.87 -0.31 -17.84
N ILE A 163 1.15 -0.99 -16.73
CA ILE A 163 0.16 -1.61 -15.84
C ILE A 163 0.26 -1.00 -14.44
N VAL A 164 -0.86 -0.64 -13.85
CA VAL A 164 -0.94 -0.09 -12.49
C VAL A 164 -1.83 -0.98 -11.64
N VAL A 165 -1.25 -1.61 -10.63
CA VAL A 165 -1.95 -2.42 -9.63
C VAL A 165 -2.04 -1.58 -8.36
N LEU A 166 -3.22 -1.03 -8.09
CA LEU A 166 -3.52 -0.31 -6.87
C LEU A 166 -4.12 -1.31 -5.89
N GLY A 167 -3.60 -1.45 -4.68
CA GLY A 167 -4.22 -2.27 -3.68
C GLY A 167 -4.61 -1.45 -2.46
N VAL A 168 -5.89 -1.57 -2.11
CA VAL A 168 -6.52 -0.79 -1.05
C VAL A 168 -5.89 -1.09 0.31
N GLY A 169 -5.48 -2.35 0.52
CA GLY A 169 -4.79 -2.78 1.72
C GLY A 169 -5.68 -2.80 2.96
N GLN A 170 -5.06 -3.08 4.09
CA GLN A 170 -5.69 -3.33 5.40
C GLN A 170 -5.75 -2.09 6.28
N HIS A 171 -4.88 -1.12 6.00
CA HIS A 171 -4.74 0.09 6.81
C HIS A 171 -6.03 0.91 6.88
N PRO A 172 -6.82 1.11 5.80
CA PRO A 172 -8.10 1.82 5.91
C PRO A 172 -9.01 1.29 7.03
N SER A 173 -9.13 -0.02 7.15
CA SER A 173 -9.95 -0.69 8.15
C SER A 173 -9.43 -0.49 9.58
N VAL A 174 -8.11 -0.52 9.77
CA VAL A 174 -7.47 -0.19 11.05
C VAL A 174 -7.74 1.26 11.44
N TYR A 175 -7.69 2.21 10.49
CA TYR A 175 -8.04 3.61 10.75
C TYR A 175 -9.50 3.79 11.13
N LEU A 176 -10.40 3.12 10.43
CA LEU A 176 -11.84 3.17 10.69
C LEU A 176 -12.18 2.67 12.09
N GLU A 177 -11.49 1.63 12.55
CA GLU A 177 -11.67 1.07 13.89
C GLU A 177 -11.05 1.94 14.99
N ALA A 178 -9.86 2.50 14.75
CA ALA A 178 -9.19 3.39 15.69
C ALA A 178 -9.90 4.75 15.86
N THR A 179 -10.84 5.08 14.98
CA THR A 179 -11.60 6.34 15.02
C THR A 179 -12.79 6.23 15.97
N SER A 180 -13.03 7.29 16.76
CA SER A 180 -14.19 7.33 17.66
C SER A 180 -15.52 7.15 16.90
N PRO A 181 -16.57 6.58 17.51
CA PRO A 181 -17.85 6.37 16.85
C PRO A 181 -18.40 7.62 16.16
N GLU A 182 -18.25 8.79 16.80
CA GLU A 182 -18.73 10.09 16.29
C GLU A 182 -17.98 10.54 15.02
N ARG A 183 -16.70 10.17 14.90
CA ARG A 183 -15.83 10.54 13.78
C ARG A 183 -15.79 9.47 12.68
N ARG A 184 -16.35 8.29 12.92
CA ARG A 184 -16.31 7.17 11.98
C ARG A 184 -16.95 7.51 10.63
N HIS A 185 -18.01 8.31 10.62
CA HIS A 185 -18.62 8.80 9.38
C HIS A 185 -17.63 9.64 8.56
N ALA A 186 -16.91 10.56 9.20
CA ALA A 186 -15.90 11.38 8.54
C ALA A 186 -14.72 10.54 8.02
N ALA A 187 -14.30 9.51 8.76
CA ALA A 187 -13.26 8.58 8.31
C ALA A 187 -13.70 7.77 7.07
N TRP A 188 -14.95 7.29 7.04
CA TRP A 188 -15.53 6.64 5.84
C TRP A 188 -15.61 7.59 4.65
N ALA A 189 -16.08 8.82 4.88
CA ALA A 189 -16.15 9.85 3.84
C ALA A 189 -14.76 10.16 3.29
N PHE A 190 -13.77 10.35 4.16
CA PHE A 190 -12.38 10.56 3.76
C PHE A 190 -11.85 9.41 2.90
N PHE A 191 -12.00 8.16 3.34
CA PHE A 191 -11.51 7.00 2.59
C PHE A 191 -12.17 6.91 1.20
N SER A 192 -13.50 7.01 1.15
CA SER A 192 -14.28 6.99 -0.10
C SER A 192 -13.87 8.10 -1.06
N GLN A 193 -13.82 9.34 -0.57
CA GLN A 193 -13.43 10.50 -1.38
C GLN A 193 -11.99 10.39 -1.86
N ASN A 194 -11.07 9.94 -1.01
CA ASN A 194 -9.66 9.79 -1.36
C ASN A 194 -9.44 8.71 -2.43
N LEU A 195 -10.08 7.55 -2.30
CA LEU A 195 -9.98 6.49 -3.31
C LEU A 195 -10.61 6.93 -4.63
N ASN A 196 -11.80 7.53 -4.58
CA ASN A 196 -12.47 8.08 -5.76
C ASN A 196 -11.59 9.15 -6.46
N ASN A 197 -11.04 10.08 -5.70
CA ASN A 197 -10.15 11.13 -6.19
C ASN A 197 -8.89 10.54 -6.86
N THR A 198 -8.34 9.48 -6.27
CA THR A 198 -7.15 8.81 -6.79
C THR A 198 -7.41 8.11 -8.11
N LEU A 199 -8.51 7.37 -8.23
CA LEU A 199 -8.91 6.74 -9.49
C LEU A 199 -9.20 7.79 -10.56
N ALA A 200 -9.98 8.83 -10.23
CA ALA A 200 -10.31 9.91 -11.16
C ALA A 200 -9.05 10.57 -11.75
N HIS A 201 -8.10 10.98 -10.89
CA HIS A 201 -6.87 11.63 -11.33
C HIS A 201 -5.96 10.67 -12.10
N LEU A 202 -5.78 9.44 -11.62
CA LEU A 202 -4.97 8.44 -12.33
C LEU A 202 -5.46 8.24 -13.75
N ILE A 203 -6.76 8.02 -13.93
CA ILE A 203 -7.34 7.77 -15.24
C ILE A 203 -7.27 9.02 -16.12
N ALA A 204 -7.62 10.20 -15.59
CA ALA A 204 -7.54 11.46 -16.34
C ALA A 204 -6.10 11.73 -16.83
N HIS A 205 -5.10 11.63 -15.94
CA HIS A 205 -3.71 11.87 -16.31
C HIS A 205 -3.14 10.79 -17.23
N ARG A 206 -3.53 9.52 -17.09
CA ARG A 206 -3.11 8.47 -18.03
C ARG A 206 -3.67 8.68 -19.43
N ARG A 207 -4.92 9.14 -19.55
CA ARG A 207 -5.50 9.52 -20.86
C ARG A 207 -4.70 10.63 -21.55
N THR A 208 -4.22 11.64 -20.82
CA THR A 208 -3.37 12.69 -21.43
C THR A 208 -1.99 12.18 -21.86
N GLN A 209 -1.56 11.01 -21.37
CA GLN A 209 -0.34 10.32 -21.81
C GLN A 209 -0.58 9.31 -22.95
N GLY A 210 -1.81 9.25 -23.50
CA GLY A 210 -2.17 8.34 -24.59
C GLY A 210 -2.57 6.93 -24.15
N PHE A 211 -2.77 6.70 -22.84
CA PHE A 211 -3.40 5.46 -22.39
C PHE A 211 -4.92 5.57 -22.57
N ASN A 212 -5.41 5.02 -23.68
CA ASN A 212 -6.83 5.11 -24.04
C ASN A 212 -7.71 4.10 -23.31
N SER A 213 -7.12 3.09 -22.66
CA SER A 213 -7.85 2.05 -21.93
C SER A 213 -7.53 2.04 -20.44
N THR A 214 -8.60 1.94 -19.64
CA THR A 214 -8.56 1.70 -18.20
C THR A 214 -8.24 0.25 -17.85
N SER A 215 -8.19 -0.65 -18.85
CA SER A 215 -7.80 -2.06 -18.66
C SER A 215 -6.44 -2.23 -18.00
N SER A 216 -5.55 -1.21 -18.07
CA SER A 216 -4.19 -1.24 -17.49
C SER A 216 -4.21 -1.09 -15.98
N VAL A 217 -5.34 -0.69 -15.43
CA VAL A 217 -5.47 -0.38 -14.02
C VAL A 217 -6.29 -1.48 -13.36
N VAL A 218 -5.72 -2.08 -12.33
CA VAL A 218 -6.38 -3.08 -11.49
C VAL A 218 -6.41 -2.54 -10.06
N LEU A 219 -7.61 -2.48 -9.48
CA LEU A 219 -7.83 -2.21 -8.06
C LEU A 219 -8.00 -3.53 -7.31
N VAL A 220 -7.08 -3.85 -6.42
CA VAL A 220 -7.11 -5.04 -5.57
C VAL A 220 -7.77 -4.69 -4.24
N GLY A 221 -8.85 -5.40 -3.91
CA GLY A 221 -9.52 -5.27 -2.62
C GLY A 221 -8.67 -5.78 -1.45
N PRO A 222 -8.91 -5.35 -0.20
CA PRO A 222 -8.32 -6.02 0.96
C PRO A 222 -8.70 -7.51 1.01
N SER A 223 -7.73 -8.32 1.42
CA SER A 223 -8.01 -9.65 1.98
C SER A 223 -8.87 -9.54 3.24
N VAL A 224 -9.53 -10.63 3.62
CA VAL A 224 -10.29 -10.73 4.86
C VAL A 224 -9.61 -11.78 5.74
N PRO A 225 -8.82 -11.34 6.74
CA PRO A 225 -8.15 -12.23 7.67
C PRO A 225 -9.15 -13.09 8.47
N VAL A 226 -8.76 -14.31 8.82
CA VAL A 226 -9.55 -15.18 9.71
C VAL A 226 -8.92 -15.16 11.10
N PRO A 227 -9.61 -14.62 12.13
CA PRO A 227 -9.17 -14.72 13.52
C PRO A 227 -8.85 -16.16 13.94
N GLY A 228 -7.75 -16.36 14.68
CA GLY A 228 -7.31 -17.70 15.09
C GLY A 228 -6.68 -18.54 13.98
N CYS A 229 -6.21 -17.91 12.90
CA CYS A 229 -5.54 -18.57 11.77
C CYS A 229 -4.40 -19.52 12.16
N ALA A 230 -3.78 -19.35 13.33
CA ALA A 230 -2.74 -20.24 13.84
C ALA A 230 -3.20 -21.71 13.92
N HIS A 231 -4.49 -21.93 14.19
CA HIS A 231 -5.09 -23.26 14.33
C HIS A 231 -5.55 -23.87 13.00
N VAL A 232 -5.49 -23.12 11.90
CA VAL A 232 -5.91 -23.60 10.58
C VAL A 232 -4.72 -24.25 9.88
N GLN A 233 -4.90 -25.49 9.43
CA GLN A 233 -3.82 -26.30 8.80
C GLN A 233 -4.08 -26.65 7.34
N ARG A 234 -5.31 -26.48 6.87
CA ARG A 234 -5.72 -26.79 5.50
C ARG A 234 -6.72 -25.73 4.99
N PRO A 235 -6.91 -25.60 3.67
CA PRO A 235 -7.95 -24.75 3.12
C PRO A 235 -9.31 -25.05 3.77
N GLN A 236 -10.07 -23.98 3.99
CA GLN A 236 -11.36 -24.03 4.68
C GLN A 236 -12.50 -23.64 3.76
N ARG A 237 -13.70 -24.11 4.09
CA ARG A 237 -14.91 -23.61 3.46
C ARG A 237 -15.20 -22.21 4.00
N VAL A 238 -15.84 -21.35 3.20
CA VAL A 238 -16.25 -20.00 3.63
C VAL A 238 -17.10 -20.09 4.91
N ALA A 239 -18.05 -21.03 4.98
CA ALA A 239 -18.88 -21.23 6.17
C ALA A 239 -18.08 -21.66 7.42
N GLU A 240 -16.99 -22.42 7.26
CA GLU A 240 -16.13 -22.82 8.37
C GLU A 240 -15.32 -21.62 8.89
N ALA A 241 -14.75 -20.84 7.97
CA ALA A 241 -14.00 -19.64 8.31
C ALA A 241 -14.88 -18.56 8.97
N LEU A 242 -16.12 -18.37 8.51
CA LEU A 242 -17.07 -17.46 9.16
C LEU A 242 -17.43 -17.89 10.58
N ARG A 243 -17.48 -19.21 10.86
CA ARG A 243 -17.68 -19.72 12.23
C ARG A 243 -16.49 -19.41 13.13
N LEU A 244 -15.27 -19.54 12.60
CA LEU A 244 -14.05 -19.18 13.34
C LEU A 244 -13.99 -17.68 13.60
N GLU A 245 -14.34 -16.85 12.63
CA GLU A 245 -14.44 -15.40 12.79
C GLU A 245 -15.40 -15.03 13.92
N ALA A 246 -16.61 -15.60 13.94
CA ALA A 246 -17.59 -15.34 14.98
C ALA A 246 -17.10 -15.70 16.39
N PHE A 247 -16.26 -16.73 16.52
CA PHE A 247 -15.73 -17.18 17.81
C PHE A 247 -14.49 -16.39 18.26
N ALA A 248 -13.58 -16.07 17.34
CA ALA A 248 -12.27 -15.52 17.66
C ALA A 248 -12.12 -14.01 17.40
N ALA A 249 -13.11 -13.34 16.80
CA ALA A 249 -13.02 -11.90 16.56
C ALA A 249 -12.91 -11.07 17.86
N GLY A 250 -13.47 -11.55 18.97
CA GLY A 250 -13.36 -10.88 20.27
C GLY A 250 -12.00 -11.04 20.97
N THR A 251 -11.17 -11.99 20.54
CA THR A 251 -9.87 -12.30 21.16
C THR A 251 -8.69 -11.88 20.31
N ALA A 252 -8.86 -11.76 18.98
CA ALA A 252 -7.82 -11.28 18.09
C ALA A 252 -7.62 -9.76 18.22
N GLN A 253 -6.38 -9.33 18.42
CA GLN A 253 -6.00 -7.93 18.61
C GLN A 253 -6.57 -6.98 17.53
N TYR A 254 -6.64 -7.46 16.28
CA TYR A 254 -7.12 -6.69 15.13
C TYR A 254 -8.46 -7.19 14.58
N GLY A 255 -9.07 -8.20 15.21
CA GLY A 255 -10.30 -8.84 14.76
C GLY A 255 -11.44 -7.85 14.45
N PRO A 256 -11.76 -6.90 15.35
CA PRO A 256 -12.82 -5.92 15.12
C PRO A 256 -12.58 -5.04 13.89
N SER A 257 -11.32 -4.70 13.60
CA SER A 257 -10.99 -3.87 12.44
C SER A 257 -11.25 -4.59 11.12
N TRP A 258 -11.07 -5.91 11.08
CA TRP A 258 -11.22 -6.71 9.85
C TRP A 258 -12.67 -6.77 9.35
N TRP A 259 -13.66 -6.53 10.22
CA TRP A 259 -15.06 -6.41 9.83
C TRP A 259 -15.31 -5.27 8.84
N HIS A 260 -14.49 -4.21 8.88
CA HIS A 260 -14.60 -3.13 7.90
C HIS A 260 -14.16 -3.56 6.51
N ASN A 261 -13.36 -4.63 6.35
CA ASN A 261 -12.85 -5.06 5.04
C ASN A 261 -13.96 -5.46 4.07
N ALA A 262 -15.05 -6.08 4.54
CA ALA A 262 -16.18 -6.41 3.68
C ALA A 262 -16.81 -5.14 3.07
N ARG A 263 -17.00 -4.11 3.88
CA ARG A 263 -17.55 -2.82 3.43
C ARG A 263 -16.55 -2.03 2.59
N VAL A 264 -15.26 -2.10 2.90
CA VAL A 264 -14.19 -1.53 2.07
C VAL A 264 -14.16 -2.20 0.70
N ASN A 265 -14.28 -3.54 0.62
CA ASN A 265 -14.34 -4.28 -0.64
C ASN A 265 -15.56 -3.87 -1.48
N GLN A 266 -16.74 -3.77 -0.86
CA GLN A 266 -17.95 -3.33 -1.54
C GLN A 266 -17.80 -1.91 -2.13
N LEU A 267 -17.33 -0.95 -1.33
CA LEU A 267 -17.07 0.42 -1.78
C LEU A 267 -16.03 0.45 -2.91
N SER A 268 -14.95 -0.32 -2.77
CA SER A 268 -13.87 -0.39 -3.77
C SER A 268 -14.37 -0.96 -5.10
N THR A 269 -15.27 -1.95 -5.05
CA THR A 269 -15.92 -2.51 -6.23
C THR A 269 -16.73 -1.44 -6.97
N TRP A 270 -17.55 -0.68 -6.25
CA TRP A 270 -18.37 0.39 -6.83
C TRP A 270 -17.52 1.49 -7.47
N LEU A 271 -16.47 1.92 -6.77
CA LEU A 271 -15.56 2.95 -7.28
C LEU A 271 -14.71 2.44 -8.46
N ALA A 272 -14.26 1.19 -8.44
CA ALA A 272 -13.57 0.61 -9.60
C ALA A 272 -14.49 0.60 -10.84
N ALA A 273 -15.75 0.15 -10.66
CA ALA A 273 -16.73 0.11 -11.72
C ALA A 273 -17.05 1.51 -12.29
N SER A 274 -17.21 2.53 -11.43
CA SER A 274 -17.52 3.91 -11.89
C SER A 274 -16.38 4.55 -12.69
N HIS A 275 -15.15 4.07 -12.53
CA HIS A 275 -13.97 4.53 -13.27
C HIS A 275 -13.56 3.58 -14.41
N GLY A 276 -14.31 2.51 -14.67
CA GLY A 276 -13.96 1.48 -15.67
C GLY A 276 -12.69 0.70 -15.32
N VAL A 277 -12.26 0.72 -14.06
CA VAL A 277 -11.07 0.02 -13.57
C VAL A 277 -11.43 -1.43 -13.24
N SER A 278 -10.52 -2.36 -13.50
CA SER A 278 -10.75 -3.76 -13.14
C SER A 278 -10.64 -3.93 -11.64
N TYR A 279 -11.63 -4.56 -11.01
CA TYR A 279 -11.57 -4.92 -9.60
C TYR A 279 -11.13 -6.37 -9.45
N LEU A 280 -10.12 -6.60 -8.61
CA LEU A 280 -9.66 -7.93 -8.23
C LEU A 280 -10.12 -8.20 -6.79
N ASP A 281 -11.20 -8.98 -6.67
CA ASP A 281 -11.70 -9.45 -5.38
C ASP A 281 -10.86 -10.63 -4.88
N VAL A 282 -10.09 -10.41 -3.82
CA VAL A 282 -9.32 -11.48 -3.17
C VAL A 282 -9.94 -11.92 -1.84
N ALA A 283 -11.06 -11.32 -1.43
CA ALA A 283 -11.65 -11.51 -0.10
C ALA A 283 -12.06 -12.97 0.13
N ALA A 284 -12.89 -13.53 -0.74
CA ALA A 284 -13.36 -14.91 -0.60
C ALA A 284 -12.20 -15.91 -0.58
N ARG A 285 -11.22 -15.75 -1.49
CA ARG A 285 -10.05 -16.64 -1.56
C ARG A 285 -9.14 -16.50 -0.35
N SER A 286 -9.01 -15.29 0.19
CA SER A 286 -8.21 -15.06 1.39
C SER A 286 -8.79 -15.72 2.65
N ILE A 287 -10.13 -15.69 2.80
CA ILE A 287 -10.85 -16.35 3.90
C ILE A 287 -10.65 -17.87 3.85
N GLN A 288 -10.75 -18.46 2.66
CA GLN A 288 -10.55 -19.90 2.46
C GLN A 288 -9.11 -20.35 2.76
N ARG A 289 -8.16 -19.42 2.85
CA ARG A 289 -6.71 -19.70 2.90
C ARG A 289 -6.01 -19.23 4.17
N ALA A 290 -6.75 -19.21 5.27
CA ALA A 290 -6.19 -18.97 6.60
C ALA A 290 -5.07 -19.96 6.99
N ASP A 291 -5.02 -21.16 6.38
CA ASP A 291 -3.93 -22.13 6.52
C ASP A 291 -2.56 -21.59 6.11
N THR A 292 -2.55 -20.59 5.23
CA THR A 292 -1.33 -19.95 4.72
C THR A 292 -1.02 -18.61 5.35
N ALA A 293 -1.78 -18.18 6.35
CA ALA A 293 -1.42 -17.01 7.13
C ALA A 293 -0.06 -17.20 7.82
N MET A 294 0.58 -16.12 8.24
CA MET A 294 1.85 -16.17 8.97
C MET A 294 1.73 -16.80 10.37
N LYS A 295 0.50 -16.93 10.90
CA LYS A 295 0.18 -17.55 12.20
C LYS A 295 0.82 -16.79 13.36
N SER A 296 1.10 -17.47 14.46
CA SER A 296 1.65 -16.89 15.67
C SER A 296 3.10 -16.46 15.46
N TRP A 297 3.39 -15.19 15.73
CA TRP A 297 4.73 -14.63 15.67
C TRP A 297 5.17 -14.16 17.07
N PRO A 298 6.41 -14.46 17.50
CA PRO A 298 6.94 -13.92 18.74
C PRO A 298 7.21 -12.41 18.55
N VAL A 299 6.40 -11.59 19.22
CA VAL A 299 6.61 -10.16 19.29
C VAL A 299 7.24 -9.84 20.64
N ILE A 300 8.31 -9.05 20.60
CA ILE A 300 8.79 -8.36 21.80
C ILE A 300 7.82 -7.21 22.02
N ASP A 301 6.94 -7.33 23.02
CA ASP A 301 6.01 -6.26 23.34
C ASP A 301 6.76 -5.01 23.84
N ARG A 302 6.04 -3.90 24.03
CA ARG A 302 6.62 -2.63 24.52
C ARG A 302 7.31 -2.78 25.89
N TRP A 303 7.03 -3.85 26.63
CA TRP A 303 7.57 -4.20 27.95
C TRP A 303 8.66 -5.28 27.88
N ARG A 304 9.12 -5.64 26.68
CA ARG A 304 10.08 -6.74 26.43
C ARG A 304 9.61 -8.12 26.89
N ARG A 305 8.31 -8.32 27.09
CA ARG A 305 7.73 -9.65 27.28
C ARG A 305 7.56 -10.29 25.91
N ARG A 306 7.90 -11.58 25.85
CA ARG A 306 7.59 -12.40 24.68
C ARG A 306 6.07 -12.62 24.67
N ALA A 307 5.39 -11.95 23.76
CA ALA A 307 3.98 -12.21 23.47
C ALA A 307 3.91 -12.85 22.08
N THR A 308 3.09 -13.88 21.92
CA THR A 308 2.75 -14.41 20.60
C THR A 308 1.52 -13.67 20.10
N VAL A 309 1.64 -12.99 18.96
CA VAL A 309 0.50 -12.38 18.29
C VAL A 309 0.27 -13.13 17.00
N ASP A 310 -0.99 -13.50 16.74
CA ASP A 310 -1.37 -14.12 15.49
C ASP A 310 -1.41 -13.07 14.38
N ASP A 311 -0.51 -13.20 13.41
CA ASP A 311 -0.56 -12.48 12.15
C ASP A 311 -1.41 -13.26 11.15
N CYS A 312 -2.71 -13.00 11.21
CA CYS A 312 -3.68 -13.51 10.24
C CYS A 312 -3.86 -12.63 9.01
N MET A 313 -3.16 -11.49 8.98
CA MET A 313 -3.26 -10.50 7.92
C MET A 313 -2.32 -10.80 6.76
N HIS A 314 -1.08 -11.17 7.10
CA HIS A 314 -0.07 -11.52 6.12
C HIS A 314 -0.07 -13.02 5.86
N TYR A 315 0.36 -13.38 4.65
CA TYR A 315 0.44 -14.78 4.21
C TYR A 315 1.87 -15.20 3.99
N CYS A 316 2.19 -16.42 4.34
CA CYS A 316 3.42 -17.06 3.96
C CYS A 316 3.56 -17.14 2.42
N LEU A 317 4.79 -17.06 1.90
CA LEU A 317 5.12 -17.18 0.49
C LEU A 317 6.06 -18.39 0.27
N PRO A 318 5.69 -19.38 -0.56
CA PRO A 318 4.44 -19.46 -1.33
C PRO A 318 3.19 -19.64 -0.45
N GLY A 319 1.99 -19.28 -0.93
CA GLY A 319 0.73 -19.33 -0.17
C GLY A 319 -0.46 -18.70 -0.89
N ALA A 320 -1.47 -18.21 -0.16
CA ALA A 320 -2.68 -17.61 -0.75
C ALA A 320 -2.39 -16.49 -1.78
N VAL A 321 -1.31 -15.75 -1.55
CA VAL A 321 -0.93 -14.61 -2.40
C VAL A 321 -0.49 -15.05 -3.81
N ASP A 322 -0.05 -16.30 -3.98
CA ASP A 322 0.20 -16.88 -5.31
C ASP A 322 -1.10 -17.02 -6.09
N THR A 323 -2.18 -17.44 -5.42
CA THR A 323 -3.52 -17.46 -6.00
C THR A 323 -3.95 -16.06 -6.41
N PHE A 324 -3.68 -15.03 -5.59
CA PHE A 324 -4.01 -13.64 -5.95
C PHE A 324 -3.20 -13.17 -7.16
N SER A 325 -1.94 -13.61 -7.27
CA SER A 325 -1.11 -13.35 -8.44
C SER A 325 -1.74 -13.98 -9.68
N GLN A 326 -2.09 -15.27 -9.64
CA GLN A 326 -2.75 -15.96 -10.76
C GLN A 326 -4.04 -15.25 -11.19
N MET A 327 -4.89 -14.87 -10.23
CA MET A 327 -6.13 -14.12 -10.52
C MET A 327 -5.84 -12.75 -11.14
N LEU A 328 -4.78 -12.06 -10.70
CA LEU A 328 -4.33 -10.80 -11.31
C LEU A 328 -3.94 -11.00 -12.77
N PHE A 329 -3.13 -12.01 -13.09
CA PHE A 329 -2.72 -12.28 -14.47
C PHE A 329 -3.91 -12.64 -15.37
N GLN A 330 -4.81 -13.52 -14.92
CA GLN A 330 -6.02 -13.83 -15.67
C GLN A 330 -6.91 -12.60 -15.90
N THR A 331 -7.01 -11.72 -14.91
CA THR A 331 -7.73 -10.45 -15.05
C THR A 331 -7.10 -9.57 -16.12
N LEU A 332 -5.78 -9.43 -16.12
CA LEU A 332 -5.04 -8.65 -17.12
C LEU A 332 -5.19 -9.25 -18.53
N GLU A 333 -5.09 -10.57 -18.66
CA GLU A 333 -5.23 -11.26 -19.95
C GLU A 333 -6.65 -11.14 -20.51
N ARG A 334 -7.67 -11.37 -19.68
CA ARG A 334 -9.07 -11.20 -20.09
C ARG A 334 -9.31 -9.78 -20.60
N ARG A 335 -8.86 -8.78 -19.85
CA ARG A 335 -9.02 -7.37 -20.23
C ARG A 335 -8.25 -7.00 -21.50
N ARG A 336 -7.07 -7.57 -21.71
CA ARG A 336 -6.33 -7.39 -22.96
C ARG A 336 -7.11 -7.94 -24.16
N ARG A 337 -7.78 -9.08 -24.02
CA ARG A 337 -8.62 -9.66 -25.08
C ARG A 337 -9.88 -8.83 -25.34
N GLU A 338 -10.51 -8.30 -24.29
CA GLU A 338 -11.71 -7.44 -24.39
C GLU A 338 -11.41 -6.07 -25.00
N THR A 339 -10.19 -5.55 -24.83
CA THR A 339 -9.79 -4.23 -25.33
C THR A 339 -8.45 -4.34 -26.04
N PRO A 340 -8.43 -4.78 -27.33
CA PRO A 340 -7.20 -5.05 -28.08
C PRO A 340 -6.33 -3.82 -28.37
N THR A 341 -6.68 -2.64 -27.84
CA THR A 341 -5.86 -1.44 -28.00
C THR A 341 -4.46 -1.72 -27.48
N PRO A 342 -3.41 -1.59 -28.32
CA PRO A 342 -2.05 -1.85 -27.91
C PRO A 342 -1.72 -1.02 -26.67
N TRP A 343 -1.13 -1.66 -25.65
CA TRP A 343 -0.53 -0.89 -24.57
C TRP A 343 0.54 0.00 -25.20
N ARG A 344 0.56 1.28 -24.82
CA ARG A 344 1.57 2.23 -25.30
C ARG A 344 2.97 1.59 -25.20
N GLY A 345 3.62 1.38 -26.34
CA GLY A 345 4.95 0.76 -26.43
C GLY A 345 5.01 -0.65 -27.04
N GLN A 346 3.89 -1.32 -27.33
CA GLN A 346 3.93 -2.64 -27.99
C GLN A 346 4.26 -2.57 -29.50
N ASP A 347 3.81 -1.53 -30.21
CA ASP A 347 4.03 -1.44 -31.67
C ASP A 347 5.28 -0.64 -32.06
N SER A 348 5.83 0.14 -31.13
CA SER A 348 7.16 0.74 -31.30
C SER A 348 8.17 -0.26 -30.78
N GLY A 349 8.55 -1.22 -31.63
CA GLY A 349 9.69 -2.10 -31.35
C GLY A 349 10.88 -1.28 -30.81
N PRO A 350 11.68 -1.85 -29.90
CA PRO A 350 12.74 -1.08 -29.29
C PRO A 350 13.71 -0.63 -30.39
N ALA A 351 13.70 0.65 -30.72
CA ALA A 351 14.95 1.31 -30.99
C ALA A 351 15.73 1.16 -29.69
N VAL A 352 16.52 0.08 -29.60
CA VAL A 352 17.51 -0.12 -28.54
C VAL A 352 18.45 1.06 -28.68
N ASP A 353 18.14 2.13 -27.96
CA ASP A 353 18.96 3.31 -27.87
C ASP A 353 20.17 2.92 -27.01
N GLN A 354 21.15 2.28 -27.66
CA GLN A 354 22.47 1.96 -27.11
C GLN A 354 23.19 3.21 -26.56
N SER A 355 22.64 4.42 -26.74
CA SER A 355 23.18 5.65 -26.20
C SER A 355 23.00 5.83 -24.69
N MET A 356 22.07 5.11 -24.04
CA MET A 356 21.86 5.29 -22.59
C MET A 356 22.98 4.66 -21.75
N GLU A 357 23.56 3.54 -22.20
CA GLU A 357 24.71 2.90 -21.54
C GLU A 357 26.02 3.69 -21.75
N GLN A 358 26.17 4.39 -22.88
CA GLN A 358 27.30 5.29 -23.12
C GLN A 358 27.18 6.66 -22.40
N ARG A 359 25.96 7.17 -22.17
CA ARG A 359 25.77 8.42 -21.40
C ARG A 359 26.07 8.26 -19.91
N GLY A 360 25.81 7.09 -19.33
CA GLY A 360 26.16 6.79 -17.93
C GLY A 360 27.67 6.84 -17.67
N ARG A 361 28.50 6.40 -18.63
CA ARG A 361 29.98 6.44 -18.51
C ARG A 361 30.58 7.84 -18.73
N ARG A 362 29.91 8.73 -19.46
CA ARG A 362 30.42 10.10 -19.72
C ARG A 362 30.02 11.14 -18.67
N GLN A 363 28.96 10.92 -17.89
CA GLN A 363 28.52 11.88 -16.86
C GLN A 363 29.25 11.72 -15.50
N GLY A 364 29.92 10.59 -15.26
CA GLY A 364 30.75 10.38 -14.06
C GLY A 364 32.03 11.24 -13.99
N ALA A 365 32.45 11.87 -15.10
CA ALA A 365 33.71 12.62 -15.17
C ALA A 365 33.57 14.16 -15.16
N ARG A 366 32.34 14.71 -15.17
CA ARG A 366 32.13 16.18 -15.21
C ARG A 366 31.30 16.78 -14.07
N ALA A 367 30.77 15.98 -13.16
CA ALA A 367 29.97 16.47 -12.01
C ALA A 367 30.81 16.91 -10.80
N ARG A 368 31.94 17.61 -11.02
CA ARG A 368 32.77 18.18 -9.93
C ARG A 368 33.14 19.66 -10.07
N ALA A 369 32.56 20.38 -11.03
CA ALA A 369 32.68 21.83 -11.10
C ALA A 369 31.36 22.40 -11.63
N VAL A 370 30.98 23.58 -11.13
CA VAL A 370 29.76 24.35 -11.46
C VAL A 370 28.54 23.99 -10.61
N LEU A 371 28.52 24.51 -9.38
CA LEU A 371 27.29 24.91 -8.68
C LEU A 371 27.64 25.95 -7.61
N CYS A 372 27.94 27.18 -8.06
CA CYS A 372 27.95 28.40 -7.25
C CYS A 372 27.69 29.59 -8.19
N ALA A 373 26.42 29.88 -8.47
CA ALA A 373 25.92 31.22 -8.77
C ALA A 373 24.39 31.16 -8.96
N SER A 374 23.73 32.28 -8.65
CA SER A 374 22.32 32.60 -8.85
C SER A 374 21.30 31.97 -7.88
N GLN A 375 21.19 32.55 -6.69
CA GLN A 375 19.88 32.92 -6.15
C GLN A 375 19.96 34.34 -5.56
N SER A 376 19.33 35.28 -6.25
CA SER A 376 18.96 36.59 -5.75
C SER A 376 17.45 36.69 -5.73
N ALA A 377 16.94 37.34 -4.68
CA ALA A 377 15.57 37.82 -4.46
C ALA A 377 14.56 36.84 -3.83
N SER A 378 14.46 36.86 -2.50
CA SER A 378 13.18 36.88 -1.79
C SER A 378 13.35 37.51 -0.41
N ARG A 379 12.40 38.38 -0.07
CA ARG A 379 12.46 39.44 0.94
C ARG A 379 12.33 38.97 2.40
N ASP A 380 12.85 39.85 3.25
CA ASP A 380 12.79 39.95 4.70
C ASP A 380 11.45 39.57 5.38
N CYS A 381 11.58 38.82 6.48
CA CYS A 381 10.74 38.95 7.67
C CYS A 381 11.54 38.53 8.93
N THR A 382 12.51 39.35 9.33
CA THR A 382 13.07 39.31 10.70
C THR A 382 13.27 40.72 11.23
N ARG A 383 12.42 41.14 12.17
CA ARG A 383 12.73 42.23 13.11
C ARG A 383 12.45 41.74 14.53
N GLY A 384 13.48 41.19 15.17
CA GLY A 384 13.66 41.28 16.62
C GLY A 384 14.73 42.34 16.88
N ARG A 385 14.38 43.44 17.54
CA ARG A 385 15.35 44.45 17.98
C ARG A 385 16.02 43.94 19.25
N PHE A 386 17.35 43.91 19.27
CA PHE A 386 18.14 43.87 20.51
C PHE A 386 18.70 45.26 20.76
N PHE A 387 18.51 45.79 21.98
CA PHE A 387 19.26 46.93 22.48
C PHE A 387 20.40 46.41 23.38
N ARG A 388 21.56 47.04 23.24
CA ARG A 388 22.80 46.70 23.96
C ARG A 388 23.04 47.76 25.03
N MET A 389 23.07 47.34 26.29
CA MET A 389 23.79 48.04 27.37
C MET A 389 24.29 47.01 28.39
N GLY A 390 25.61 46.94 28.58
CA GLY A 390 26.25 46.28 29.72
C GLY A 390 26.29 44.74 29.73
N ALA A 391 27.18 44.21 30.58
CA ALA A 391 27.57 42.80 30.65
C ALA A 391 26.90 42.06 31.82
N VAL A 392 25.62 41.70 31.70
CA VAL A 392 24.98 40.61 32.47
C VAL A 392 23.78 40.09 31.67
N TRP A 393 23.67 38.76 31.49
CA TRP A 393 22.46 38.12 30.99
C TRP A 393 21.57 37.71 32.18
N LEU A 394 20.38 38.30 32.29
CA LEU A 394 19.31 37.85 33.20
C LEU A 394 18.19 37.19 32.39
N LYS A 395 17.87 35.94 32.72
CA LYS A 395 16.71 35.21 32.18
C LYS A 395 15.51 35.46 33.09
N VAL A 396 14.56 36.26 32.64
CA VAL A 396 13.27 36.44 33.33
C VAL A 396 12.30 35.34 32.87
N ARG A 397 11.72 34.63 33.84
CA ARG A 397 10.56 33.73 33.67
C ARG A 397 9.32 34.40 34.30
N GLY A 398 8.17 34.25 33.66
CA GLY A 398 6.83 34.62 34.16
C GLY A 398 6.15 35.65 33.25
N ALA A 399 4.83 35.70 33.06
CA ALA A 399 3.67 34.92 33.49
C ALA A 399 2.52 35.34 32.53
N GLY A 400 1.46 34.54 32.33
CA GLY A 400 0.24 34.70 33.11
C GLY A 400 -0.96 34.15 32.34
N CYS A 401 -1.84 33.44 33.06
CA CYS A 401 -3.16 33.03 32.61
C CYS A 401 -4.18 34.10 33.03
N ALA A 402 -5.15 34.38 32.18
CA ALA A 402 -6.36 35.13 32.54
C ALA A 402 -7.59 34.25 32.27
N LEU A 403 -8.44 34.12 33.29
CA LEU A 403 -9.84 33.68 33.19
C LEU A 403 -10.67 34.81 32.58
N GLU A 404 -11.60 34.49 31.69
CA GLU A 404 -12.79 35.31 31.49
C GLU A 404 -14.02 34.40 31.40
N GLN A 405 -14.95 34.58 32.34
CA GLN A 405 -16.30 34.02 32.34
C GLN A 405 -17.21 34.90 31.48
N ARG A 406 -18.05 34.31 30.61
CA ARG A 406 -19.29 34.95 30.15
C ARG A 406 -20.44 33.95 30.01
N HIS A 407 -21.61 34.40 30.47
CA HIS A 407 -22.93 33.75 30.49
C HIS A 407 -23.64 33.77 29.11
N PRO A 408 -24.76 33.01 28.94
CA PRO A 408 -25.28 32.63 27.63
C PRO A 408 -26.24 33.67 27.03
N VAL A 409 -26.26 33.78 25.70
CA VAL A 409 -27.29 34.47 24.94
C VAL A 409 -28.19 33.44 24.27
N GLN A 410 -29.48 33.57 24.53
CA GLN A 410 -30.58 32.76 24.01
C GLN A 410 -31.27 33.54 22.90
N LEU A 411 -31.41 32.96 21.70
CA LEU A 411 -32.34 33.47 20.67
C LEU A 411 -33.07 32.31 20.00
N ARG A 412 -34.41 32.29 20.17
CA ARG A 412 -35.39 31.73 19.22
C ARG A 412 -35.33 32.61 17.96
N GLY A 413 -35.56 32.20 16.72
CA GLY A 413 -36.14 31.01 16.13
C GLY A 413 -37.00 31.51 14.96
N GLU A 414 -36.72 31.12 13.72
CA GLU A 414 -37.67 31.17 12.60
C GLU A 414 -37.13 30.35 11.41
N ARG A 415 -38.05 29.65 10.74
CA ARG A 415 -37.79 28.74 9.61
C ARG A 415 -37.80 29.53 8.30
N THR A 416 -36.78 29.35 7.48
CA THR A 416 -36.91 29.39 6.01
C THR A 416 -35.92 28.41 5.39
N THR A 417 -36.41 27.64 4.43
CA THR A 417 -35.70 26.69 3.58
C THR A 417 -34.85 27.45 2.57
N ASP A 418 -33.54 27.21 2.53
CA ASP A 418 -32.74 27.38 1.31
C ASP A 418 -31.38 26.63 1.41
N LEU A 419 -31.06 25.93 0.33
CA LEU A 419 -29.83 25.16 0.11
C LEU A 419 -28.63 26.09 -0.04
N TRP A 420 -27.71 26.08 0.95
CA TRP A 420 -26.40 26.72 0.83
C TRP A 420 -25.26 25.83 1.34
N TRP A 421 -24.20 25.81 0.54
CA TRP A 421 -22.90 25.21 0.82
C TRP A 421 -22.27 25.83 2.08
N TRP A 422 -21.80 25.01 3.01
CA TRP A 422 -21.04 25.46 4.17
C TRP A 422 -19.54 25.54 3.85
N PRO A 423 -18.88 26.70 3.99
CA PRO A 423 -17.47 26.75 4.31
C PRO A 423 -17.32 26.45 5.81
N ILE A 424 -16.63 25.37 6.15
CA ILE A 424 -16.29 25.08 7.55
C ILE A 424 -15.20 26.07 7.98
N GLU A 425 -15.57 27.12 8.71
CA GLU A 425 -14.64 27.93 9.50
C GLU A 425 -14.31 27.19 10.80
N LEU A 426 -13.10 26.62 10.88
CA LEU A 426 -12.56 26.01 12.10
C LEU A 426 -11.92 27.10 12.98
N ARG A 427 -12.48 27.29 14.18
CA ARG A 427 -11.85 28.09 15.25
C ARG A 427 -10.51 27.48 15.65
N LYS A 428 -9.44 28.27 15.55
CA LYS A 428 -8.09 27.95 16.01
C LYS A 428 -8.05 27.89 17.54
N ASN A 429 -7.76 26.71 18.09
CA ASN A 429 -7.15 26.58 19.42
C ASN A 429 -5.68 26.17 19.23
N ALA A 430 -4.76 27.01 19.72
CA ALA A 430 -3.36 27.07 19.32
C ALA A 430 -2.42 25.98 19.90
N SER A 431 -2.90 24.79 20.26
CA SER A 431 -2.01 23.72 20.75
C SER A 431 -2.36 22.29 20.35
N GLN A 432 -3.48 22.08 19.65
CA GLN A 432 -3.75 20.82 18.97
C GLN A 432 -3.71 21.08 17.47
N LYS A 433 -2.67 20.58 16.80
CA LYS A 433 -2.74 20.42 15.34
C LYS A 433 -3.86 19.40 15.11
N THR A 434 -5.03 19.88 14.70
CA THR A 434 -6.12 19.03 14.23
C THR A 434 -5.58 18.27 13.03
N CYS A 435 -5.33 16.98 13.26
CA CYS A 435 -5.08 16.02 12.21
C CYS A 435 -6.43 15.35 11.94
N PHE A 436 -6.92 15.56 10.71
CA PHE A 436 -8.25 15.25 10.18
C PHE A 436 -9.37 16.16 10.68
#